data_AF-A0A0A9ACD4-F1
#
_entry.id   AF-A0A0A9ACD4-F1
#
_cell.length_a   1.000
_cell.length_b   1.000
_cell.length_c   1.000
_cell.angle_alpha   90.00
_cell.angle_beta   90.00
_cell.angle_gamma   90.00
#
_symmetry.space_group_name_H-M   'P 1'
#
loop_
_entity.id
_entity.type
_entity.pdbx_description
1 polymer ?
#
loop_
_entity_poly.entity_id
_entity_poly.type
_entity_poly.pdbx_seq_one_letter_code
_entity_poly.pdbx_strand_id
1 'polypeptide(L)'
;MPLSGFGGSASSFASDDPFSSKEGPPQNFQLYSWETYQPVSGLLAQPEWTVWDQTVEYCAFAYQQYIVISSLRPQFRYLGDVSIPFATGAVWHRRQLFVATPTTIECVFVDAGVAAIDIETKKRGKKK
;
A
#
# COMPACT_ATOMS: atom_id res chain seq x y z
N MET A 1 -17.47 6.61 64.26
CA MET A 1 -17.00 7.51 63.19
C MET A 1 -17.11 6.74 61.87
N PRO A 2 -17.70 7.31 60.80
CA PRO A 2 -18.14 6.61 59.59
C PRO A 2 -17.13 6.69 58.44
N LEU A 3 -17.16 5.74 57.49
CA LEU A 3 -16.70 5.88 56.09
C LEU A 3 -17.50 4.84 55.25
N SER A 4 -18.57 5.28 54.56
CA SER A 4 -18.59 5.61 53.11
C SER A 4 -18.57 4.36 52.21
N GLY A 5 -19.67 4.01 51.54
CA GLY A 5 -19.99 4.42 50.16
C GLY A 5 -19.85 3.17 49.27
N PHE A 6 -20.60 2.89 48.21
CA PHE A 6 -21.36 3.72 47.27
C PHE A 6 -22.30 2.75 46.53
N GLY A 7 -23.58 3.09 46.41
CA GLY A 7 -24.52 2.40 45.53
C GLY A 7 -24.50 3.02 44.13
N GLY A 8 -24.90 2.25 43.11
CA GLY A 8 -25.15 2.85 41.80
C GLY A 8 -25.16 1.85 40.67
N SER A 9 -26.31 1.22 40.44
CA SER A 9 -26.68 0.71 39.13
C SER A 9 -26.61 1.84 38.11
N ALA A 10 -25.69 1.74 37.15
CA ALA A 10 -25.72 2.52 35.93
C ALA A 10 -25.64 1.54 34.76
N SER A 11 -26.80 1.30 34.16
CA SER A 11 -26.93 0.80 32.81
C SER A 11 -26.23 1.77 31.86
N SER A 12 -25.29 1.27 31.07
CA SER A 12 -24.83 1.94 29.86
C SER A 12 -24.57 0.85 28.84
N PHE A 13 -25.40 0.89 27.81
CA PHE A 13 -25.34 0.13 26.57
C PHE A 13 -23.88 -0.05 26.12
N ALA A 14 -23.34 -1.25 26.26
CA ALA A 14 -22.28 -1.67 25.35
C ALA A 14 -23.01 -1.99 24.04
N SER A 15 -23.00 -1.05 23.09
CA SER A 15 -23.24 -1.39 21.69
C SER A 15 -22.06 -2.24 21.24
N ASP A 16 -22.07 -3.51 21.65
CA ASP A 16 -21.37 -4.59 20.97
C ASP A 16 -22.04 -4.67 19.60
N ASP A 17 -21.38 -4.10 18.59
CA ASP A 17 -21.73 -4.31 17.20
C ASP A 17 -20.97 -5.56 16.74
N PRO A 18 -21.64 -6.73 16.66
CA PRO A 18 -21.00 -8.00 16.30
C PRO A 18 -20.58 -8.07 14.82
N PHE A 19 -20.73 -6.97 14.06
CA PHE A 19 -20.35 -6.89 12.65
C PHE A 19 -19.03 -6.15 12.38
N SER A 20 -18.28 -5.76 13.40
CA SER A 20 -16.93 -5.21 13.21
C SER A 20 -15.90 -6.33 13.05
N SER A 21 -16.10 -7.21 12.07
CA SER A 21 -15.02 -8.00 11.48
C SER A 21 -14.08 -7.04 10.76
N LYS A 22 -13.22 -6.34 11.50
CA LYS A 22 -12.02 -5.71 10.92
C LYS A 22 -10.98 -6.79 10.62
N GLU A 23 -11.40 -7.84 9.92
CA GLU A 23 -10.50 -8.81 9.34
C GLU A 23 -10.09 -8.22 7.99
N GLY A 24 -9.18 -7.23 8.06
CA GLY A 24 -8.39 -6.87 6.90
C GLY A 24 -7.68 -8.12 6.37
N PRO A 25 -7.32 -8.17 5.08
CA PRO A 25 -6.65 -9.32 4.51
C PRO A 25 -5.46 -9.71 5.40
N PRO A 26 -5.26 -11.02 5.66
CA PRO A 26 -4.22 -11.47 6.57
C PRO A 26 -2.88 -10.87 6.12
N GLN A 27 -2.21 -10.21 7.06
CA GLN A 27 -0.86 -9.71 6.84
C GLN A 27 0.11 -10.86 7.08
N ASN A 28 0.23 -11.76 6.12
CA ASN A 28 1.04 -12.98 6.24
C ASN A 28 2.08 -13.11 5.12
N PHE A 29 2.34 -12.03 4.39
CA PHE A 29 3.31 -12.00 3.31
C PHE A 29 4.55 -11.19 3.71
N GLN A 30 5.73 -11.76 3.51
CA GLN A 30 7.00 -11.11 3.83
C GLN A 30 8.06 -11.48 2.80
N LEU A 31 8.89 -10.51 2.45
CA LEU A 31 10.01 -10.70 1.53
C LEU A 31 11.26 -11.01 2.33
N TYR A 32 12.02 -12.01 1.87
CA TYR A 32 13.25 -12.43 2.50
C TYR A 32 14.44 -12.17 1.58
N SER A 33 15.57 -11.81 2.19
CA SER A 33 16.85 -11.74 1.48
C SER A 33 17.40 -13.14 1.32
N TRP A 34 17.77 -13.50 0.09
CA TRP A 34 18.45 -14.77 -0.18
C TRP A 34 19.85 -14.83 0.47
N GLU A 35 20.51 -13.68 0.65
CA GLU A 35 21.87 -13.62 1.19
C GLU A 35 21.92 -13.71 2.71
N THR A 36 20.99 -13.03 3.39
CA THR A 36 21.00 -12.94 4.86
C THR A 36 19.92 -13.80 5.52
N TYR A 37 18.99 -14.37 4.75
CA TYR A 37 17.81 -15.10 5.25
C TYR A 37 16.94 -14.27 6.21
N GLN A 38 17.10 -12.95 6.20
CA GLN A 38 16.36 -12.03 7.04
C GLN A 38 15.22 -11.38 6.25
N PRO A 39 14.13 -10.99 6.95
CA PRO A 39 13.07 -10.25 6.31
C PRO A 39 13.55 -8.86 5.85
N VAL A 40 13.24 -8.52 4.60
CA VAL A 40 13.57 -7.23 3.97
C VAL A 40 12.37 -6.28 3.98
N SER A 41 11.15 -6.84 3.99
CA SER A 41 9.91 -6.07 4.12
C SER A 41 9.31 -6.21 5.53
N GLY A 42 8.43 -5.28 5.87
CA GLY A 42 7.46 -5.50 6.95
C GLY A 42 6.46 -6.61 6.60
N LEU A 43 5.54 -6.86 7.52
CA LEU A 43 4.38 -7.72 7.30
C LEU A 43 3.44 -7.03 6.30
N LEU A 44 3.23 -7.64 5.14
CA LEU A 44 2.34 -7.15 4.10
C LEU A 44 1.10 -8.05 4.03
N ALA A 45 -0.01 -7.47 3.57
CA ALA A 45 -1.17 -8.26 3.16
C ALA A 45 -0.77 -9.22 2.03
N GLN A 46 -1.40 -10.40 1.97
CA GLN A 46 -1.17 -11.36 0.89
C GLN A 46 -1.61 -10.74 -0.46
N PRO A 47 -0.68 -10.51 -1.41
CA PRO A 47 -1.05 -10.07 -2.74
C PRO A 47 -1.61 -11.24 -3.57
N GLU A 48 -2.48 -10.95 -4.52
CA GLU A 48 -2.98 -11.93 -5.50
C GLU A 48 -1.86 -12.37 -6.45
N TRP A 49 -1.05 -11.41 -6.87
CA TRP A 49 0.15 -11.66 -7.67
C TRP A 49 1.19 -10.57 -7.42
N THR A 50 2.44 -10.91 -7.78
CA THR A 50 3.57 -9.97 -7.71
C THR A 50 4.35 -10.04 -9.01
N VAL A 51 4.89 -8.90 -9.44
CA VAL A 51 5.73 -8.85 -10.64
C VAL A 51 6.81 -7.80 -10.51
N TRP A 52 8.00 -8.12 -11.01
CA TRP A 52 9.20 -7.33 -10.87
C TRP A 52 9.67 -6.75 -12.20
N ASP A 53 10.26 -5.56 -12.15
CA ASP A 53 10.95 -5.01 -13.31
C ASP A 53 12.19 -5.85 -13.65
N GLN A 54 12.66 -5.76 -14.90
CA GLN A 54 13.85 -6.47 -15.39
C GLN A 54 15.10 -6.15 -14.56
N THR A 55 15.20 -4.93 -14.04
CA THR A 55 16.29 -4.50 -13.18
C THR A 55 16.16 -5.00 -11.74
N VAL A 56 15.02 -5.57 -11.35
CA VAL A 56 14.67 -6.02 -9.99
C VAL A 56 14.79 -4.87 -8.97
N GLU A 57 14.62 -3.62 -9.42
CA GLU A 57 14.55 -2.44 -8.55
C GLU A 57 13.13 -2.22 -8.01
N TYR A 58 12.13 -2.40 -8.88
CA TYR A 58 10.72 -2.16 -8.60
C TYR A 58 9.93 -3.46 -8.56
N CYS A 59 8.97 -3.54 -7.65
CA CYS A 59 7.98 -4.61 -7.57
C CYS A 59 6.58 -4.02 -7.44
N ALA A 60 5.65 -4.64 -8.16
CA ALA A 60 4.23 -4.40 -8.02
C ALA A 60 3.59 -5.54 -7.21
N PHE A 61 2.84 -5.18 -6.17
CA PHE A 61 2.03 -6.06 -5.34
C PHE A 61 0.57 -5.78 -5.65
N ALA A 62 -0.12 -6.72 -6.28
CA ALA A 62 -1.51 -6.54 -6.64
C ALA A 62 -2.44 -7.07 -5.56
N TYR A 63 -3.41 -6.23 -5.21
CA TYR A 63 -4.54 -6.56 -4.37
C TYR A 63 -5.80 -6.39 -5.18
N GLN A 64 -6.91 -6.93 -4.66
CA GLN A 64 -8.17 -6.97 -5.39
C GLN A 64 -8.68 -5.61 -5.88
N GLN A 65 -8.34 -4.51 -5.19
CA GLN A 65 -8.83 -3.15 -5.51
C GLN A 65 -7.72 -2.18 -5.96
N TYR A 66 -6.45 -2.52 -5.75
CA TYR A 66 -5.34 -1.61 -5.98
C TYR A 66 -4.02 -2.37 -6.13
N ILE A 67 -3.04 -1.72 -6.74
CA ILE A 67 -1.68 -2.24 -6.90
C ILE A 67 -0.71 -1.31 -6.17
N VAL A 68 0.13 -1.87 -5.30
CA VAL A 68 1.20 -1.14 -4.62
C VAL A 68 2.49 -1.29 -5.39
N ILE A 69 3.18 -0.17 -5.64
CA ILE A 69 4.51 -0.14 -6.23
C ILE A 69 5.53 0.16 -5.12
N SER A 70 6.54 -0.69 -5.01
CA SER A 70 7.62 -0.54 -4.03
C SER A 70 8.99 -0.71 -4.70
N SER A 71 9.98 -0.01 -4.16
CA SER A 71 11.40 -0.21 -4.44
C SER A 71 11.97 -1.23 -3.47
N LEU A 72 12.85 -2.12 -3.93
CA LEU A 72 13.47 -3.15 -3.08
C LEU A 72 14.96 -2.98 -2.86
N ARG A 73 15.63 -2.19 -3.71
CA ARG A 73 17.02 -1.82 -3.53
C ARG A 73 17.19 -0.30 -3.41
N PRO A 74 18.10 0.17 -2.55
CA PRO A 74 18.94 -0.60 -1.61
C PRO A 74 18.18 -1.15 -0.39
N GLN A 75 16.97 -0.65 -0.12
CA GLN A 75 16.09 -1.09 0.96
C GLN A 75 14.64 -1.12 0.47
N PHE A 76 13.81 -1.93 1.12
CA PHE A 76 12.37 -1.94 0.86
C PHE A 76 11.76 -0.56 1.17
N ARG A 77 11.14 0.05 0.16
CA ARG A 77 10.49 1.35 0.26
C ARG A 77 9.21 1.37 -0.55
N TYR A 78 8.11 1.72 0.11
CA TYR A 78 6.85 2.05 -0.55
C TYR A 78 6.99 3.29 -1.43
N LEU A 79 6.52 3.23 -2.68
CA LEU A 79 6.54 4.37 -3.61
C LEU A 79 5.15 4.97 -3.80
N GLY A 80 4.12 4.14 -3.93
CA GLY A 80 2.75 4.58 -4.13
C GLY A 80 1.82 3.43 -4.47
N ASP A 81 0.53 3.72 -4.55
CA ASP A 81 -0.52 2.80 -4.95
C ASP A 81 -1.31 3.36 -6.15
N VAL A 82 -1.84 2.45 -6.95
CA VAL A 82 -2.72 2.78 -8.08
C VAL A 82 -3.99 1.97 -7.95
N SER A 83 -5.14 2.66 -7.99
CA SER A 83 -6.47 2.04 -7.87
C SER A 83 -6.91 1.40 -9.18
N ILE A 84 -6.33 0.24 -9.50
CA ILE A 84 -6.75 -0.60 -10.63
C ILE A 84 -7.44 -1.85 -10.07
N PRO A 85 -8.79 -1.86 -10.02
CA PRO A 85 -9.52 -2.96 -9.44
C PRO A 85 -9.52 -4.19 -10.35
N PHE A 86 -9.58 -5.37 -9.74
CA PHE A 86 -9.66 -6.67 -10.40
C PHE A 86 -8.51 -6.94 -11.38
N ALA A 87 -7.33 -6.37 -11.14
CA ALA A 87 -6.18 -6.59 -11.98
C ALA A 87 -5.78 -8.07 -11.98
N THR A 88 -5.79 -8.72 -13.14
CA THR A 88 -5.55 -10.17 -13.28
C THR A 88 -4.07 -10.50 -13.50
N GLY A 89 -3.28 -9.52 -13.92
CA GLY A 89 -1.84 -9.66 -14.09
C GLY A 89 -1.22 -8.37 -14.61
N ALA A 90 0.11 -8.34 -14.68
CA ALA A 90 0.82 -7.22 -15.28
C ALA A 90 2.19 -7.62 -15.82
N VAL A 91 2.72 -6.80 -16.72
CA VAL A 91 4.09 -6.94 -17.24
C VAL A 91 4.82 -5.60 -17.15
N TRP A 92 6.08 -5.67 -16.73
CA TRP A 92 6.99 -4.52 -16.78
C TRP A 92 7.66 -4.43 -18.14
N HIS A 93 7.70 -3.23 -18.71
CA HIS A 93 8.48 -2.94 -19.92
C HIS A 93 8.99 -1.50 -19.87
N ARG A 94 10.32 -1.31 -19.98
CA ARG A 94 10.99 0.01 -19.94
C ARG A 94 10.57 0.88 -18.74
N ARG A 95 10.51 0.31 -17.54
CA ARG A 95 10.06 0.99 -16.30
C ARG A 95 8.61 1.49 -16.36
N GLN A 96 7.79 0.88 -17.21
CA GLN A 96 6.34 1.10 -17.26
C GLN A 96 5.66 -0.22 -16.94
N LEU A 97 4.54 -0.15 -16.22
CA LEU A 97 3.78 -1.32 -15.82
C LEU A 97 2.49 -1.35 -16.64
N PHE A 98 2.33 -2.40 -17.44
CA PHE A 98 1.11 -2.67 -18.19
C PHE A 98 0.28 -3.68 -17.42
N VAL A 99 -0.90 -3.27 -16.97
CA VAL A 99 -1.77 -4.05 -16.10
C VAL A 99 -2.97 -4.53 -16.90
N ALA A 100 -3.22 -5.83 -16.90
CA ALA A 100 -4.42 -6.42 -17.47
C ALA A 100 -5.52 -6.47 -16.41
N THR A 101 -6.71 -6.01 -16.78
CA THR A 101 -7.96 -6.30 -16.08
C THR A 101 -8.78 -7.28 -16.94
N PRO A 102 -9.93 -7.78 -16.48
CA PRO A 102 -10.78 -8.66 -17.30
C PRO A 102 -11.28 -8.01 -18.58
N THR A 103 -11.29 -6.67 -18.66
CA THR A 103 -11.91 -5.91 -19.75
C THR A 103 -10.97 -4.95 -20.46
N THR A 104 -9.86 -4.52 -19.83
CA THR A 104 -8.97 -3.48 -20.35
C THR A 104 -7.50 -3.75 -20.04
N ILE A 105 -6.62 -2.97 -20.68
CA ILE A 105 -5.20 -2.87 -20.31
C ILE A 105 -4.96 -1.45 -19.82
N GLU A 106 -4.57 -1.31 -18.56
CA GLU A 106 -4.19 -0.05 -17.93
C GLU A 106 -2.67 0.14 -18.00
N CYS A 107 -2.23 1.37 -18.22
CA CYS A 107 -0.80 1.70 -18.33
C CYS A 107 -0.39 2.59 -17.16
N VAL A 108 0.50 2.08 -16.30
CA VAL A 108 1.06 2.82 -15.16
C VAL A 108 2.48 3.26 -15.49
N PHE A 109 2.68 4.58 -15.57
CA PHE A 109 3.95 5.19 -15.91
C PHE A 109 4.64 5.73 -14.65
N VAL A 110 5.95 5.55 -14.57
CA VAL A 110 6.81 6.14 -13.52
C VAL A 110 6.85 7.67 -13.62
N ASP A 111 6.46 8.26 -14.76
CA ASP A 111 6.64 9.68 -15.06
C ASP A 111 5.36 10.35 -15.60
N ALA A 112 4.32 10.47 -14.76
CA ALA A 112 3.11 11.24 -15.06
C ALA A 112 3.01 12.55 -14.23
N GLY A 113 4.16 13.19 -13.94
CA GLY A 113 4.27 14.48 -13.22
C GLY A 113 4.21 14.31 -11.69
N VAL A 114 5.19 14.73 -10.88
CA VAL A 114 5.93 16.00 -10.87
C VAL A 114 7.37 15.69 -10.48
N ALA A 115 8.32 16.06 -11.33
CA ALA A 115 9.68 16.23 -10.87
C ALA A 115 9.67 17.36 -9.82
N ALA A 116 10.15 17.09 -8.61
CA ALA A 116 10.19 18.06 -7.49
C ALA A 116 10.86 19.41 -7.85
N ILE A 117 11.54 19.47 -8.99
CA ILE A 117 12.15 20.64 -9.62
C ILE A 117 11.15 21.70 -10.12
N ASP A 118 9.88 21.36 -10.37
CA ASP A 118 8.90 22.35 -10.89
C ASP A 118 8.03 23.01 -9.81
N ILE A 119 8.21 22.65 -8.53
CA ILE A 119 7.59 23.35 -7.39
C ILE A 119 8.31 24.68 -7.10
N GLU A 120 9.56 24.83 -7.54
CA GLU A 120 10.36 26.02 -7.25
C GLU A 120 10.15 27.16 -8.28
N THR A 121 9.82 26.82 -9.53
CA THR A 121 9.54 27.78 -10.61
C THR A 121 8.17 28.47 -10.48
N LYS A 122 7.21 27.89 -9.74
CA LYS A 122 5.90 28.53 -9.48
C LYS A 122 5.91 29.55 -8.32
N LYS A 123 6.94 29.55 -7.46
CA LYS A 123 7.10 30.58 -6.40
C LYS A 123 7.69 31.90 -6.90
N ARG A 124 8.22 31.95 -8.13
CA ARG A 124 8.85 33.14 -8.73
C ARG A 124 7.97 33.88 -9.75
N GLY A 125 6.68 33.58 -9.80
CA GLY A 125 5.70 34.25 -10.67
C GLY A 125 4.81 35.32 -10.01
N LYS A 126 4.98 35.60 -8.71
CA LYS A 126 4.25 36.69 -8.01
C LYS A 126 5.21 37.64 -7.31
N LYS A 127 5.96 38.38 -8.12
CA LYS A 127 6.44 39.72 -7.77
C LYS A 127 6.45 40.54 -9.05
N LYS A 128 5.32 41.13 -9.35
CA LYS A 128 5.22 42.33 -10.15
C LYS A 128 4.28 43.27 -9.44
#